data_AF-A0A6H0G050-F1
#
_entry.id   AF-A0A6H0G050-F1
#
_cell.length_a   1.000
_cell.length_b   1.000
_cell.length_c   1.000
_cell.angle_alpha   90.00
_cell.angle_beta   90.00
_cell.angle_gamma   90.00
#
_symmetry.space_group_name_H-M   'P 1'
#
loop_
_entity.id
_entity.type
_entity.pdbx_description
1 polymer ?
#
loop_
_entity_poly.entity_id
_entity_poly.type
_entity_poly.pdbx_seq_one_letter_code
_entity_poly.pdbx_strand_id
1 'polypeptide(L)' 'MNIQSAVKNAYDRIECNGVEFTSGDVVQVLINGEWLLTRIEHNGREYYSIDGYQLIGNPVKYPNQD' A
#
# COMPACT_ATOMS: atom_id res chain seq x y z
N MET A 1 -12.86 -1.19 13.83
CA MET A 1 -11.89 -1.97 13.02
C MET A 1 -10.51 -1.49 13.40
N ASN A 2 -9.59 -2.39 13.75
CA ASN A 2 -8.20 -2.01 13.98
C ASN A 2 -7.56 -1.87 12.60
N ILE A 3 -7.37 -0.64 12.11
CA ILE A 3 -6.75 -0.42 10.81
C ILE A 3 -5.25 -0.60 11.01
N GLN A 4 -4.70 -1.74 10.57
CA GLN A 4 -3.27 -1.97 10.61
C GLN A 4 -2.59 -1.15 9.50
N SER A 5 -1.41 -0.61 9.79
CA SER A 5 -0.55 -0.01 8.78
C SER A 5 0.12 -1.08 7.92
N ALA A 6 0.39 -0.75 6.66
CA ALA A 6 1.13 -1.63 5.77
C ALA A 6 2.56 -1.84 6.26
N VAL A 7 3.05 -3.07 6.12
CA VAL A 7 4.39 -3.52 6.50
C VAL A 7 5.07 -4.21 5.33
N LYS A 8 6.39 -4.39 5.44
CA LYS A 8 7.15 -5.23 4.52
C LYS A 8 7.15 -6.65 5.04
N ASN A 9 6.66 -7.60 4.25
CA ASN A 9 6.58 -9.00 4.67
C ASN A 9 7.88 -9.77 4.39
N ALA A 10 7.88 -11.08 4.67
CA ALA A 10 9.06 -11.94 4.52
C ALA A 10 9.56 -12.08 3.07
N TYR A 11 8.74 -11.71 2.08
CA TYR A 11 9.08 -11.69 0.66
C TYR A 11 9.42 -10.29 0.14
N ASP A 12 9.68 -9.35 1.04
CA ASP A 12 9.94 -7.95 0.72
C ASP A 12 8.76 -7.24 0.00
N ARG A 13 7.54 -7.78 0.09
CA ARG A 13 6.33 -7.17 -0.49
C ARG A 13 5.61 -6.28 0.51
N ILE A 14 4.78 -5.37 -0.01
CA ILE A 14 3.85 -4.58 0.80
C ILE A 14 2.71 -5.49 1.24
N GLU A 15 2.42 -5.54 2.53
CA GLU A 15 1.30 -6.30 3.11
C GLU A 15 0.51 -5.44 4.08
N CYS A 16 -0.82 -5.44 3.99
CA CYS A 16 -1.70 -4.72 4.92
C CYS A 16 -2.94 -5.56 5.22
N ASN A 17 -3.25 -5.78 6.51
CA ASN A 17 -4.39 -6.61 6.95
C ASN A 17 -4.43 -8.01 6.28
N GLY A 18 -3.27 -8.63 6.07
CA GLY A 18 -3.14 -9.95 5.43
C GLY A 18 -3.32 -9.96 3.90
N VAL A 19 -3.44 -8.78 3.28
CA VAL A 19 -3.47 -8.62 1.82
C VAL A 19 -2.08 -8.20 1.35
N GLU A 20 -1.49 -8.97 0.45
CA GLU A 20 -0.26 -8.60 -0.25
C GLU A 20 -0.57 -7.70 -1.46
N PHE A 21 0.29 -6.72 -1.71
CA PHE A 21 0.22 -5.85 -2.89
C PHE A 21 1.52 -5.93 -3.69
N THR A 22 1.40 -5.72 -5.00
CA THR A 22 2.44 -5.93 -6.00
C THR A 22 2.49 -4.80 -7.04
N SER A 23 3.49 -4.84 -7.92
CA SER A 23 3.65 -3.85 -8.99
C SER A 23 2.49 -3.92 -9.95
N GLY A 24 1.90 -2.78 -10.29
CA GLY A 24 0.73 -2.65 -11.14
C GLY A 24 -0.60 -2.54 -10.37
N ASP A 25 -0.63 -2.85 -9.08
CA ASP A 25 -1.84 -2.72 -8.26
C ASP A 25 -2.24 -1.25 -8.10
N VAL A 26 -3.52 -0.96 -8.33
CA VAL A 26 -4.14 0.33 -8.02
C VAL A 26 -4.79 0.25 -6.66
N VAL A 27 -4.32 1.05 -5.71
CA VAL A 27 -4.68 1.00 -4.29
C VAL A 27 -5.02 2.38 -3.76
N GLN A 28 -5.63 2.43 -2.59
CA GLN A 28 -5.77 3.65 -1.79
C GLN A 28 -4.84 3.58 -0.58
N VAL A 29 -4.22 4.72 -0.25
CA VAL A 29 -3.35 4.91 0.92
C VAL A 29 -3.98 5.96 1.82
N LEU A 30 -4.08 5.69 3.12
CA LEU A 30 -4.61 6.67 4.08
C LEU A 30 -3.50 7.66 4.47
N ILE A 31 -3.63 8.92 4.06
CA ILE A 31 -2.68 10.00 4.36
C ILE A 31 -3.44 11.15 4.99
N ASN A 32 -3.02 11.60 6.18
CA ASN A 32 -3.64 12.71 6.90
C ASN A 32 -5.18 12.59 7.07
N GLY A 33 -5.70 11.36 7.14
CA GLY A 33 -7.15 11.09 7.27
C GLY A 33 -7.92 10.92 5.96
N GLU A 34 -7.25 11.05 4.81
CA GLU A 34 -7.86 10.90 3.48
C GLU A 34 -7.32 9.68 2.73
N TRP A 35 -8.20 8.94 2.06
CA TRP A 35 -7.83 7.83 1.20
C TRP A 35 -7.47 8.34 -0.20
N LEU A 36 -6.18 8.31 -0.53
CA LEU A 36 -5.66 8.79 -1.81
C LEU A 36 -5.34 7.61 -2.73
N LEU A 37 -5.84 7.66 -3.97
CA LEU A 37 -5.61 6.63 -4.98
C LEU A 37 -4.19 6.73 -5.56
N THR A 38 -3.53 5.60 -5.74
CA THR A 38 -2.22 5.52 -6.41
C THR A 38 -2.01 4.15 -7.06
N ARG A 39 -1.00 4.03 -7.91
CA ARG A 39 -0.50 2.74 -8.41
C ARG A 39 0.82 2.39 -7.74
N ILE A 40 0.95 1.14 -7.32
CA ILE A 40 2.21 0.59 -6.81
C ILE A 40 3.08 0.19 -8.00
N GLU A 41 4.36 0.53 -7.95
CA GLU A 41 5.39 0.08 -8.89
C GLU A 41 6.59 -0.51 -8.16
N HIS A 42 7.43 -1.25 -8.89
CA HIS A 42 8.65 -1.84 -8.38
C HIS A 42 9.83 -1.56 -9.30
N ASN A 43 10.90 -0.99 -8.77
CA ASN A 43 12.09 -0.61 -9.55
C ASN A 43 13.20 -1.67 -9.56
N GLY A 44 12.91 -2.88 -9.07
CA GLY A 44 13.89 -3.96 -8.89
C GLY A 44 14.54 -3.99 -7.50
N ARG A 45 14.27 -3.00 -6.64
CA ARG A 45 14.77 -2.94 -5.25
C ARG A 45 13.65 -2.74 -4.24
N GLU A 46 12.73 -1.84 -4.53
CA GLU A 46 11.66 -1.45 -3.62
C GLU A 46 10.34 -1.23 -4.35
N TYR A 47 9.26 -1.44 -3.59
CA TYR A 47 7.93 -1.04 -3.99
C TYR A 47 7.70 0.42 -3.61
N TYR A 48 7.08 1.19 -4.52
CA TYR A 48 6.80 2.59 -4.32
C TYR A 48 5.47 2.98 -4.96
N SER A 49 4.85 4.05 -4.47
CA SER A 49 3.70 4.69 -5.13
C SER A 49 4.20 5.61 -6.25
N ILE A 50 3.53 5.59 -7.41
CA ILE A 50 3.86 6.52 -8.52
C ILE A 50 3.63 7.99 -8.17
N ASP A 51 2.76 8.25 -7.20
CA ASP A 51 2.41 9.59 -6.73
C ASP A 51 3.28 10.03 -5.54
N GLY A 52 4.27 9.20 -5.14
CA GLY A 52 5.21 9.51 -4.06
C GLY A 52 4.63 9.28 -2.66
N TYR A 53 3.50 8.59 -2.52
CA TYR A 53 2.90 8.29 -1.23
C TYR A 53 3.72 7.26 -0.44
N GLN A 54 3.92 7.53 0.85
CA GLN A 54 4.53 6.56 1.75
C GLN A 54 3.56 5.38 1.96
N LEU A 55 3.91 4.21 1.42
CA LEU A 55 3.11 2.99 1.57
C LEU A 55 3.29 2.38 2.97
N ILE A 56 4.53 2.05 3.33
CA ILE A 56 4.86 1.42 4.63
C ILE A 56 4.61 2.39 5.78
N GLY A 57 3.88 1.94 6.79
CA GLY A 57 3.48 2.75 7.95
C GLY A 57 2.11 3.42 7.78
N ASN A 58 1.52 3.43 6.59
CA ASN A 58 0.15 3.87 6.36
C ASN A 58 -0.77 2.69 6.03
N PRO A 59 -2.07 2.75 6.38
CA PRO A 59 -3.05 1.81 5.87
C PRO A 59 -3.14 1.84 4.35
N VAL A 60 -3.22 0.65 3.74
CA VAL A 60 -3.37 0.46 2.29
C VAL A 60 -4.49 -0.54 2.01
N LYS A 61 -5.35 -0.25 1.02
CA LYS A 61 -6.46 -1.13 0.62
C LYS A 61 -6.73 -1.04 -0.88
N TYR A 62 -7.39 -2.04 -1.46
CA TYR A 62 -7.96 -1.88 -2.79
C TYR A 62 -9.16 -0.91 -2.76
N PRO A 63 -9.43 -0.15 -3.84
CA PRO A 63 -10.49 0.87 -3.85
C PRO A 63 -11.90 0.34 -3.55
N ASN A 64 -12.14 -0.95 -3.73
CA ASN A 64 -13.45 -1.59 -3.54
C ASN A 64 -13.54 -2.41 -2.24
N GLN A 65 -12.54 -2.31 -1.35
CA GLN A 65 -12.61 -2.90 -0.01
C GLN A 65 -13.10 -1.84 0.97
N ASP A 66 -14.37 -1.89 1.36
CA ASP A 66 -14.94 -1.10 2.46
C ASP A 66 -15.26 -1.98 3.67
#